data_AF-A0A5K1BDP4-F1
#
_entry.id   AF-A0A5K1BDP4-F1
#
_cell.length_a   1.000
_cell.length_b   1.000
_cell.length_c   1.000
_cell.angle_alpha   90.00
_cell.angle_beta   90.00
_cell.angle_gamma   90.00
#
_symmetry.space_group_name_H-M   'P 1'
#
loop_
_entity.id
_entity.type
_entity.pdbx_description
1 polymer ?
#
loop_
_entity_poly.entity_id
_entity_poly.type
_entity_poly.pdbx_seq_one_letter_code
_entity_poly.pdbx_strand_id
1 'polypeptide(L)'
;FIIGGRRILTNAHVVADHTFVLVRKHGSPTKYRAEVQAVGHECDLALLVVESEEFWEGMCHLELGDIPLLQEAVAVVGYPQ
;
A
#
# COMPACT_ATOMS: atom_id res chain seq x y z
N PHE A 1 -0.11 -0.94 -2.05
CA PHE A 1 -1.27 -0.69 -2.94
C PHE A 1 -2.53 -0.51 -2.10
N ILE A 2 -3.62 0.03 -2.66
CA ILE A 2 -4.85 0.29 -1.91
C ILE A 2 -5.71 -0.99 -1.84
N ILE A 3 -6.22 -1.29 -0.65
CA ILE A 3 -7.18 -2.35 -0.37
C ILE A 3 -8.47 -1.76 0.21
N GLY A 4 -9.51 -2.58 0.33
CA GLY A 4 -10.80 -2.17 0.88
C GLY A 4 -10.71 -1.52 2.26
N GLY A 5 -11.66 -0.64 2.56
CA GLY A 5 -11.73 0.06 3.85
C GLY A 5 -10.74 1.22 4.01
N ARG A 6 -10.32 1.84 2.90
CA ARG A 6 -9.37 2.98 2.87
C ARG A 6 -8.05 2.67 3.57
N ARG A 7 -7.45 1.54 3.20
CA ARG A 7 -6.16 1.09 3.73
C ARG A 7 -5.18 0.86 2.59
N ILE A 8 -3.91 1.00 2.91
CA ILE A 8 -2.79 0.69 2.02
C ILE A 8 -2.06 -0.51 2.62
N LEU A 9 -1.88 -1.55 1.81
CA LEU A 9 -1.01 -2.68 2.14
C LEU A 9 0.37 -2.45 1.54
N THR A 10 1.41 -2.64 2.34
CA THR A 10 2.82 -2.55 1.92
C THR A 10 3.66 -3.57 2.71
N ASN A 11 4.94 -3.66 2.40
CA ASN A 11 5.86 -4.50 3.14
C ASN A 11 6.20 -3.87 4.50
N ALA A 12 6.39 -4.69 5.53
CA ALA A 12 6.78 -4.21 6.85
C ALA A 12 8.16 -3.54 6.84
N HIS A 13 9.11 -4.11 6.10
CA HIS A 13 10.47 -3.56 6.01
C HIS A 13 10.51 -2.15 5.37
N VAL A 14 9.52 -1.78 4.55
CA VAL A 14 9.43 -0.43 3.94
C VAL A 14 9.16 0.64 4.99
N VAL A 15 8.50 0.27 6.09
CA VAL A 15 8.13 1.18 7.18
C VAL A 15 8.90 0.89 8.46
N ALA A 16 9.94 0.05 8.42
CA ALA A 16 10.79 -0.19 9.58
C ALA A 16 11.50 1.10 10.00
N ASP A 17 11.58 1.34 11.32
CA ASP A 17 12.27 2.49 11.94
C ASP A 17 11.87 3.87 11.40
N HIS A 18 10.66 4.00 10.85
CA HIS A 18 10.17 5.26 10.28
C HIS A 18 9.92 6.31 11.37
N THR A 19 10.31 7.56 11.13
CA THR A 19 9.81 8.71 11.93
C THR A 19 8.43 9.17 11.41
N PHE A 20 8.23 9.09 10.10
CA PHE A 20 6.95 9.32 9.43
C PHE A 20 6.97 8.59 8.07
N VAL A 21 5.79 8.18 7.59
CA VAL A 21 5.63 7.58 6.25
C VAL A 21 4.93 8.58 5.34
N LEU A 22 5.45 8.73 4.11
CA LEU A 22 4.83 9.54 3.06
C LEU A 22 4.41 8.64 1.90
N VAL A 23 3.20 8.84 1.41
CA VAL A 23 2.66 8.16 0.23
C VAL A 23 2.32 9.17 -0.86
N ARG A 24 2.41 8.76 -2.12
CA ARG A 24 2.04 9.58 -3.29
C ARG A 24 1.18 8.78 -4.26
N LYS A 25 0.24 9.45 -4.93
CA LYS A 25 -0.56 8.85 -6.01
C LYS A 25 0.29 8.74 -7.28
N HIS A 26 0.01 7.74 -8.12
CA HIS A 26 0.58 7.72 -9.47
C HIS A 26 0.14 8.98 -10.24
N GLY A 27 1.05 9.60 -11.00
CA GLY A 27 0.76 10.83 -11.75
C GLY A 27 0.61 12.10 -10.91
N SER A 28 0.74 12.04 -9.58
CA SER A 28 0.71 13.22 -8.71
C SER A 28 2.03 13.40 -7.95
N PRO A 29 2.60 14.63 -7.91
CA PRO A 29 3.77 14.92 -7.08
C PRO A 29 3.41 15.10 -5.60
N THR A 30 2.13 15.23 -5.25
CA THR A 30 1.67 15.50 -3.89
C THR A 30 1.96 14.30 -2.98
N LYS A 31 2.61 14.59 -1.85
CA LYS A 31 2.90 13.62 -0.79
C LYS A 31 1.90 13.80 0.34
N TYR A 32 1.34 12.70 0.82
CA TYR A 32 0.42 12.65 1.94
C TYR A 32 1.08 11.88 3.08
N ARG A 33 0.87 12.35 4.31
CA ARG A 33 1.32 11.62 5.50
C ARG A 33 0.43 10.40 5.68
N ALA A 34 1.05 9.25 5.86
CA ALA A 34 0.38 8.02 6.21
C ALA A 34 0.71 7.65 7.67
N GLU A 35 -0.27 7.06 8.35
CA GLU A 35 -0.14 6.48 9.67
C GLU A 35 -0.04 4.96 9.55
N VAL A 36 0.86 4.35 10.32
CA VAL A 36 1.00 2.89 10.41
C VAL A 36 -0.02 2.36 11.42
N GLN A 37 -1.02 1.61 10.93
CA GLN A 37 -2.08 1.02 11.76
C GLN A 37 -1.69 -0.34 12.34
N ALA A 38 -0.91 -1.13 11.60
CA ALA A 38 -0.44 -2.43 12.05
C ALA A 38 0.83 -2.85 11.30
N VAL A 39 1.69 -3.63 11.98
CA VAL A 39 2.90 -4.23 11.42
C VAL A 39 2.95 -5.71 11.79
N GLY A 40 3.07 -6.58 10.80
CA GLY A 40 3.31 -8.01 10.95
C GLY A 40 4.70 -8.36 10.44
N HIS A 41 5.69 -8.38 11.34
CA HIS A 41 7.09 -8.64 10.96
C HIS A 41 7.30 -10.06 10.40
N GLU A 42 6.62 -11.06 10.95
CA GLU A 42 6.78 -12.46 10.54
C GLU A 42 6.30 -12.72 9.10
N CYS A 43 5.30 -11.96 8.63
CA CYS A 43 4.77 -12.04 7.27
C CYS A 43 5.25 -10.91 6.36
N ASP A 44 6.11 -10.01 6.87
CA ASP A 44 6.58 -8.80 6.19
C ASP A 44 5.45 -7.91 5.62
N LEU A 45 4.37 -7.70 6.38
CA LEU A 45 3.25 -6.85 5.97
C LEU A 45 3.03 -5.67 6.92
N ALA A 46 2.61 -4.53 6.36
CA ALA A 46 2.14 -3.37 7.13
C ALA A 46 0.88 -2.77 6.51
N LEU A 47 -0.01 -2.28 7.39
CA LEU A 47 -1.22 -1.55 7.02
C LEU A 47 -1.06 -0.08 7.32
N LEU A 48 -1.34 0.77 6.33
CA LEU A 48 -1.32 2.22 6.46
C LEU A 48 -2.70 2.83 6.19
N VAL A 49 -2.94 3.99 6.78
CA VAL A 49 -4.08 4.87 6.46
C VAL A 49 -3.60 6.29 6.20
N VAL A 50 -4.40 7.05 5.44
CA VAL A 50 -4.16 8.46 5.15
C VAL A 50 -5.40 9.23 5.58
N GLU A 51 -5.23 10.22 6.45
CA GLU A 51 -6.36 11.02 6.98
C GLU A 51 -6.98 11.93 5.92
N SER A 52 -6.19 12.41 4.95
CA SER A 52 -6.67 13.32 3.92
C SER A 52 -7.64 12.62 2.96
N GLU A 53 -8.89 13.09 2.92
CA GLU A 53 -9.91 12.63 1.96
C GLU A 53 -9.48 12.81 0.50
N GLU A 54 -8.74 13.88 0.20
CA GLU A 54 -8.20 14.19 -1.13
C GLU A 54 -7.30 13.06 -1.67
N PHE A 55 -6.63 12.32 -0.78
CA PHE A 55 -5.86 11.15 -1.18
C PHE A 55 -6.75 10.05 -1.76
N TRP A 56 -7.96 9.87 -1.22
CA TRP A 56 -8.88 8.80 -1.59
C TRP A 56 -9.77 9.15 -2.78
N GLU A 57 -9.90 10.43 -3.13
CA GLU A 57 -10.68 10.88 -4.28
C GLU A 57 -10.20 10.24 -5.59
N GLY A 58 -11.13 9.59 -6.30
CA GLY A 58 -10.87 8.91 -7.57
C GLY A 58 -10.02 7.65 -7.48
N MET A 59 -9.66 7.19 -6.27
CA MET A 59 -8.87 5.97 -6.09
C MET A 59 -9.77 4.74 -6.03
N CYS A 60 -9.42 3.72 -6.80
CA CYS A 60 -10.02 2.38 -6.69
C CYS A 60 -9.10 1.48 -5.86
N HIS A 61 -9.70 0.65 -5.01
CA HIS A 61 -8.97 -0.40 -4.31
C HIS A 61 -8.88 -1.66 -5.17
N LEU A 62 -7.87 -2.48 -4.89
CA LEU A 62 -7.74 -3.80 -5.48
C LEU A 62 -8.45 -4.83 -4.59
N GLU A 63 -9.12 -5.78 -5.24
CA GLU A 63 -9.66 -6.98 -4.61
C GLU A 63 -8.59 -8.06 -4.58
N LEU A 64 -8.59 -8.85 -3.51
CA LEU A 64 -7.70 -10.01 -3.41
C LEU A 64 -8.31 -11.16 -4.22
N GLY A 65 -7.55 -11.67 -5.18
CA GLY A 65 -7.92 -12.87 -5.93
C GLY A 65 -7.62 -14.16 -5.16
N ASP A 66 -7.89 -15.27 -5.84
CA ASP A 66 -7.60 -16.61 -5.34
C ASP A 66 -6.09 -16.96 -5.43
N ILE A 67 -5.73 -18.11 -4.87
CA ILE A 67 -4.36 -18.64 -4.94
C ILE A 67 -4.10 -19.11 -6.38
N PRO A 68 -3.04 -18.62 -7.05
CA PRO A 68 -2.77 -18.96 -8.45
C PRO A 68 -2.29 -20.42 -8.59
N LEU A 69 -2.48 -20.97 -9.78
CA LEU A 69 -1.93 -22.29 -10.15
C LEU A 69 -0.47 -22.18 -10.61
N LEU A 70 0.21 -23.33 -10.63
CA LEU A 70 1.55 -23.42 -11.18
C LEU A 70 1.54 -23.00 -12.66
N GLN A 71 2.50 -22.17 -13.07
CA GLN A 71 2.63 -21.59 -14.42
C GLN A 71 1.55 -20.57 -14.82
N GLU A 72 0.68 -20.15 -13.89
CA GLU A 72 -0.23 -19.04 -14.16
C GLU A 72 0.53 -17.72 -14.35
N ALA A 73 0.05 -16.89 -15.28
CA ALA A 73 0.70 -15.63 -15.58
C ALA A 73 0.44 -14.59 -14.47
N VAL A 74 1.51 -13.98 -13.97
CA VAL A 74 1.45 -12.94 -12.95
C VAL A 74 2.11 -11.66 -13.43
N ALA A 75 1.59 -10.51 -12.99
CA ALA A 75 2.17 -9.20 -13.23
C ALA A 75 2.49 -8.53 -11.89
N VAL A 76 3.69 -7.95 -11.78
CA VAL A 76 4.10 -7.20 -10.59
C VAL A 76 4.17 -5.73 -10.97
N VAL A 77 3.51 -4.88 -10.17
CA VAL A 77 3.47 -3.44 -10.36
C VAL A 77 4.07 -2.77 -9.13
N GLY A 78 5.01 -1.85 -9.36
CA GLY A 78 5.67 -1.10 -8.31
C GLY A 78 6.29 0.19 -8.86
N TYR A 79 7.04 0.87 -8.01
CA TYR A 79 7.84 2.04 -8.41
C TYR A 79 9.32 1.65 -8.37
N PRO A 80 10.09 1.86 -9.45
CA PRO A 80 11.53 1.64 -9.42
C PRO A 80 12.21 2.63 -8.46
N GLN A 81 13.43 2.27 -8.02
CA GLN A 81 14.28 3.10 -7.18
C GLN A 81 14.81 4.33 -7.95
#